data_AF-A0A950FM13-F1
#
_entry.id   AF-A0A950FM13-F1
#
_cell.length_a   1.000
_cell.length_b   1.000
_cell.length_c   1.000
_cell.angle_alpha   90.00
_cell.angle_beta   90.00
_cell.angle_gamma   90.00
#
_symmetry.space_group_name_H-M   'P 1'
#
loop_
_entity.id
_entity.type
_entity.pdbx_description
1 polymer ?
#
loop_
_entity_poly.entity_id
_entity_poly.type
_entity_poly.pdbx_seq_one_letter_code
_entity_poly.pdbx_strand_id
1 'polypeptide(L)'
;MTSLNVSLPKVLKDYVEGQVSDGGFSTPSEYVRALIRDDQKRRAQEKLEAMLAEGLKSGEPTEAAPSYWAARRQALTAGRRKKRAR
;
A
#
# COMPACT_ATOMS: atom_id res chain seq x y z
N MET A 1 -14.61 7.43 -17.74
CA MET A 1 -14.50 8.01 -16.39
C MET A 1 -15.76 7.70 -15.62
N THR A 2 -15.65 7.36 -14.34
CA THR A 2 -16.79 7.17 -13.44
C THR A 2 -16.90 8.40 -12.56
N SER A 3 -18.11 8.92 -12.35
CA SER A 3 -18.34 10.08 -11.48
C SER A 3 -18.45 9.66 -10.02
N LEU A 4 -17.94 10.52 -9.14
CA LEU A 4 -18.10 10.42 -7.69
C LEU A 4 -18.71 11.74 -7.21
N ASN A 5 -19.87 11.67 -6.56
CA ASN A 5 -20.51 12.83 -5.97
C ASN A 5 -20.23 12.85 -4.46
N VAL A 6 -19.71 13.95 -3.95
CA VAL A 6 -19.39 14.13 -2.53
C VAL A 6 -19.98 15.44 -2.05
N SER A 7 -20.79 15.40 -1.01
CA SER A 7 -21.29 16.59 -0.34
C SER A 7 -20.25 17.09 0.66
N LEU A 8 -19.89 18.37 0.55
CA LEU A 8 -18.92 19.02 1.42
C LEU A 8 -19.58 20.20 2.16
N PRO A 9 -19.29 20.40 3.45
CA PRO A 9 -19.58 21.65 4.13
C PRO A 9 -18.93 22.83 3.40
N LYS A 10 -19.54 24.02 3.49
CA LYS A 10 -19.07 25.24 2.79
C LYS A 10 -17.57 25.49 3.00
N VAL A 11 -17.09 25.35 4.24
CA VAL A 11 -15.67 25.58 4.58
C VAL A 11 -14.73 24.65 3.80
N LEU A 12 -15.09 23.37 3.63
CA LEU A 12 -14.26 22.44 2.86
C LEU A 12 -14.34 22.69 1.35
N LYS A 13 -15.51 23.11 0.86
CA LYS A 13 -15.67 23.52 -0.54
C LYS A 13 -14.78 24.73 -0.85
N ASP A 14 -14.86 25.79 -0.04
CA ASP A 14 -14.06 27.00 -0.21
C ASP A 14 -12.55 26.68 -0.18
N TYR A 15 -12.13 25.77 0.70
CA TYR A 15 -10.75 25.30 0.75
C TYR A 15 -10.31 24.59 -0.54
N VAL A 16 -11.14 23.67 -1.06
CA VAL A 16 -10.84 22.96 -2.32
C VAL A 16 -10.78 23.94 -3.50
N GLU A 17 -11.68 24.93 -3.53
CA GLU A 17 -11.67 25.98 -4.56
C GLU A 17 -10.38 26.82 -4.49
N GLY A 18 -9.89 27.16 -3.29
CA GLY A 18 -8.60 27.82 -3.11
C GLY A 18 -7.40 26.98 -3.59
N GLN A 19 -7.43 25.66 -3.40
CA GLN A 19 -6.38 24.78 -3.94
C GLN A 19 -6.36 24.73 -5.48
N VAL A 20 -7.50 24.96 -6.11
CA VAL A 20 -7.61 25.05 -7.58
C VAL A 20 -7.13 26.41 -8.07
N SER A 21 -7.45 27.51 -7.37
CA SER A 21 -6.99 28.84 -7.78
C SER A 21 -5.48 29.04 -7.60
N ASP A 22 -4.93 28.55 -6.50
CA ASP A 22 -3.57 28.91 -6.06
C ASP A 22 -2.58 27.74 -6.22
N GLY A 23 -3.07 26.50 -6.18
CA GLY A 23 -2.28 25.28 -6.00
C GLY A 23 -1.91 24.53 -7.27
N GLY A 24 -2.18 25.07 -8.46
CA GLY A 24 -1.83 24.46 -9.74
C GLY A 24 -2.74 23.31 -10.20
N PHE A 25 -3.86 23.07 -9.53
CA PHE A 25 -4.89 22.13 -9.98
C PHE A 25 -5.91 22.85 -10.87
N SER A 26 -6.37 22.19 -11.93
CA SER A 26 -7.32 22.81 -12.88
C SER A 26 -8.79 22.57 -12.50
N THR A 27 -9.07 21.56 -11.66
CA THR A 27 -10.43 21.23 -11.21
C THR A 27 -10.45 20.64 -9.80
N PRO A 28 -11.56 20.78 -9.04
CA PRO A 28 -11.72 20.11 -7.75
C PRO A 28 -11.54 18.59 -7.83
N SER A 29 -12.03 17.96 -8.90
CA SER A 29 -11.88 16.52 -9.13
C SER A 29 -10.42 16.11 -9.36
N GLU A 30 -9.57 17.00 -9.84
CA GLU A 30 -8.13 16.76 -9.94
C GLU A 30 -7.45 16.81 -8.58
N TYR A 31 -7.75 17.83 -7.78
CA TYR A 31 -7.25 17.94 -6.42
C TYR A 31 -7.63 16.71 -5.57
N VAL A 32 -8.90 16.29 -5.62
CA VAL A 32 -9.36 15.10 -4.90
C VAL A 32 -8.64 13.82 -5.38
N ARG A 33 -8.39 13.68 -6.70
CA ARG A 33 -7.62 12.54 -7.23
C ARG A 33 -6.17 12.55 -6.75
N ALA A 34 -5.55 13.72 -6.62
CA ALA A 34 -4.21 13.85 -6.05
C ALA A 34 -4.18 13.40 -4.58
N LEU A 35 -5.12 13.90 -3.77
CA LEU A 35 -5.26 13.49 -2.37
C LEU A 35 -5.44 11.98 -2.19
N ILE A 36 -6.24 11.33 -3.06
CA ILE A 36 -6.43 9.88 -3.03
C ILE A 36 -5.11 9.14 -3.32
N ARG A 37 -4.31 9.62 -4.28
CA ARG A 37 -3.00 9.00 -4.58
C ARG A 37 -2.02 9.16 -3.43
N ASP A 38 -2.02 10.33 -2.80
CA ASP A 38 -1.16 10.59 -1.64
C ASP A 38 -1.57 9.74 -0.42
N ASP A 39 -2.87 9.56 -0.18
CA ASP A 39 -3.37 8.64 0.85
C ASP A 39 -2.95 7.18 0.55
N GLN A 40 -3.09 6.73 -0.70
CA GLN A 40 -2.61 5.39 -1.10
C GLN A 40 -1.12 5.22 -0.86
N LYS A 41 -0.30 6.23 -1.21
CA LYS A 41 1.15 6.20 -1.00
C LYS A 41 1.49 6.14 0.49
N ARG A 42 0.83 6.96 1.33
CA ARG A 42 1.02 6.95 2.78
C ARG A 42 0.67 5.58 3.38
N ARG A 43 -0.49 5.01 3.03
CA ARG A 43 -0.89 3.68 3.51
C ARG A 43 0.07 2.57 3.06
N ALA A 44 0.59 2.65 1.83
CA ALA A 44 1.58 1.71 1.33
C ALA A 44 2.90 1.80 2.13
N GLN A 45 3.33 3.02 2.47
CA GLN A 45 4.49 3.26 3.30
C GLN A 45 4.30 2.70 4.72
N GLU A 46 3.18 3.02 5.38
CA GLU A 46 2.84 2.50 6.71
C GLU A 46 2.83 0.97 6.74
N LYS A 47 2.29 0.34 5.69
CA LYS A 47 2.30 -1.11 5.55
C LYS A 47 3.71 -1.68 5.41
N LEU A 48 4.57 -1.03 4.61
CA LEU A 48 5.96 -1.44 4.45
C LEU A 48 6.72 -1.34 5.79
N GLU A 49 6.55 -0.25 6.52
CA GLU A 49 7.16 -0.02 7.83
C GLU A 49 6.71 -1.07 8.85
N ALA A 50 5.42 -1.43 8.85
CA ALA A 50 4.91 -2.49 9.70
C ALA A 50 5.56 -3.85 9.39
N MET A 51 5.71 -4.19 8.10
CA MET A 51 6.37 -5.43 7.67
C MET A 51 7.86 -5.45 8.03
N LEU A 52 8.55 -4.31 7.91
CA LEU A 52 9.94 -4.18 8.34
C LEU A 52 10.08 -4.36 9.86
N ALA A 53 9.19 -3.73 10.63
CA ALA A 53 9.16 -3.89 12.08
C ALA A 53 8.89 -5.34 12.51
N GLU A 54 8.01 -6.05 11.80
CA GLU A 54 7.79 -7.49 12.00
C GLU A 54 9.07 -8.29 11.69
N GLY A 55 9.73 -8.00 10.56
CA GLY A 55 10.99 -8.64 10.19
C GLY A 55 12.10 -8.41 11.22
N LEU A 56 12.26 -7.20 11.74
CA LEU A 56 13.24 -6.89 12.79
C LEU A 56 12.95 -7.62 14.10
N LYS A 57 11.68 -7.92 14.39
CA LYS A 57 11.26 -8.69 15.58
C LYS A 57 11.24 -10.20 15.33
N SER A 58 11.55 -10.66 14.11
CA SER A 58 11.41 -12.07 13.72
C SER A 58 12.50 -13.00 14.27
N GLY A 59 13.47 -12.44 15.01
CA GLY A 59 14.57 -13.17 15.63
C GLY A 59 15.92 -12.89 14.96
N GLU A 60 16.90 -13.73 15.26
CA GLU A 60 18.26 -13.55 14.75
C GLU A 60 18.33 -13.71 13.22
N PRO A 61 19.04 -12.80 12.52
CA PRO A 61 19.29 -12.95 11.10
C PRO A 61 20.01 -14.27 10.80
N THR A 62 19.57 -14.96 9.76
CA THR A 62 20.23 -16.18 9.28
C THR A 62 20.81 -15.97 7.89
N GLU A 63 21.96 -16.58 7.61
CA GLU A 63 22.59 -16.47 6.30
C GLU A 63 21.75 -17.19 5.24
N ALA A 64 21.41 -16.48 4.17
CA ALA A 64 20.65 -17.01 3.04
C ALA A 64 21.53 -17.83 2.08
N ALA A 65 22.30 -18.78 2.60
CA ALA A 65 23.19 -19.64 1.84
C ALA A 65 22.42 -20.56 0.85
N PRO A 66 23.08 -21.14 -0.17
CA PRO A 66 22.41 -22.02 -1.13
C PRO A 66 21.63 -23.19 -0.51
N SER A 67 22.12 -23.73 0.61
CA SER A 67 21.47 -24.80 1.37
C SER A 67 20.14 -24.36 2.00
N TYR A 68 20.08 -23.15 2.54
CA TYR A 68 18.85 -22.54 3.06
C TYR A 68 17.77 -22.50 1.97
N TRP A 69 18.12 -22.03 0.77
CA TRP A 69 17.18 -21.97 -0.36
C TRP A 69 16.76 -23.35 -0.87
N ALA A 70 17.69 -24.31 -0.91
CA ALA A 70 17.39 -25.69 -1.30
C ALA A 70 16.37 -26.33 -0.34
N ALA A 71 16.57 -26.18 0.97
CA ALA A 71 15.65 -26.65 1.99
C ALA A 71 14.27 -25.97 1.88
N ARG A 72 14.24 -24.64 1.69
CA ARG A 72 12.98 -23.88 1.55
C ARG A 72 12.17 -24.35 0.33
N ARG A 73 12.81 -24.60 -0.81
CA ARG A 73 12.15 -25.12 -2.03
C ARG A 73 11.62 -26.55 -1.84
N GLN A 74 12.37 -27.41 -1.15
CA GLN A 74 11.88 -28.76 -0.82
C GLN A 74 10.64 -28.70 0.08
N ALA A 75 10.62 -27.83 1.10
CA ALA A 75 9.46 -27.67 1.98
C ALA A 75 8.20 -27.20 1.22
N LEU A 76 8.34 -26.24 0.29
CA LEU A 76 7.23 -25.75 -0.53
C LEU A 76 6.65 -26.84 -1.46
N THR A 77 7.51 -27.65 -2.08
CA THR A 77 7.06 -28.74 -2.97
C THR A 77 6.43 -29.90 -2.19
N ALA A 78 6.94 -30.22 -1.00
CA ALA A 78 6.35 -31.21 -0.09
C ALA A 78 4.96 -30.78 0.40
N GLY A 79 4.77 -29.50 0.74
CA GLY A 79 3.47 -28.94 1.13
C GLY A 79 2.42 -28.99 0.00
N ARG A 80 2.84 -28.75 -1.25
CA ARG A 80 1.96 -28.89 -2.43
C ARG A 80 1.52 -30.33 -2.69
N ARG A 81 2.39 -31.32 -2.47
CA ARG A 81 2.05 -32.75 -2.60
C ARG A 81 1.02 -33.18 -1.55
N LYS A 82 1.16 -32.74 -0.29
CA LYS A 82 0.19 -33.03 0.79
C LYS A 82 -1.19 -32.42 0.56
N LYS A 83 -1.28 -31.22 -0.04
CA LYS A 83 -2.57 -30.57 -0.38
C LYS A 83 -3.31 -31.20 -1.56
N ARG A 84 -2.60 -31.89 -2.46
CA ARG A 84 -3.18 -32.57 -3.65
C ARG A 84 -3.64 -34.01 -3.37
N ALA A 85 -3.20 -34.60 -2.27
CA ALA A 85 -3.57 -35.94 -1.83
C ALA A 85 -4.74 -35.93 -0.81
N ARG A 86 -5.36 -34.77 -0.58
CA ARG A 86 -6.56 -34.56 0.25
C ARG A 86 -7.71 -34.11 -0.62
#